data_AF-A0A355R006-F1
#
_entry.id   AF-A0A355R006-F1
#
_cell.length_a   1.000
_cell.length_b   1.000
_cell.length_c   1.000
_cell.angle_alpha   90.00
_cell.angle_beta   90.00
_cell.angle_gamma   90.00
#
_symmetry.space_group_name_H-M   'P 1'
#
loop_
_entity.id
_entity.type
_entity.pdbx_description
1 polymer ?
#
loop_
_entity_poly.entity_id
_entity_poly.type
_entity_poly.pdbx_seq_one_letter_code
_entity_poly.pdbx_strand_id
1 'polypeptide(L)'
;MKHKIQSRGLRSEMSPRALEKWNPAIQAAVENTSDTITVYGVIGEDWYGEGVTLKRIDAALRAIGERDVTVYINSPGGDMFEGIAIYNRLQEHSHEVTTKVLGMAASAASIVFLAGKKREVASSAFLMIHNCWTWLAGNRNYLRDIADDMQEFDAAMADLYAETSGQSAEDMAELMDDETYIRGKRAVELGLATGLLSSTEVTERETEDAAQANALKAMDVALAKGGMPRSERRELFASFKSGMPRAADGGTHNAAPPDKPRAVAPDLSASLSAATNLLNSLKGK
;
A
#
# COMPACT_ATOMS: atom_id res chain seq x y z
N MET A 1 -33.40 -9.47 -24.04
CA MET A 1 -32.69 -8.18 -23.93
C MET A 1 -32.26 -8.01 -22.48
N LYS A 2 -31.10 -8.57 -22.09
CA LYS A 2 -30.60 -8.52 -20.70
C LYS A 2 -30.14 -7.09 -20.42
N HIS A 3 -30.67 -6.48 -19.37
CA HIS A 3 -30.25 -5.15 -18.96
C HIS A 3 -28.75 -5.19 -18.63
N LYS A 4 -27.93 -4.58 -19.50
CA LYS A 4 -26.55 -4.20 -19.19
C LYS A 4 -26.64 -3.19 -18.04
N ILE A 5 -26.49 -3.67 -16.82
CA ILE A 5 -26.15 -2.81 -15.69
C ILE A 5 -24.79 -2.22 -16.07
N GLN A 6 -24.76 -0.91 -16.30
CA GLN A 6 -23.55 -0.18 -16.65
C GLN A 6 -22.46 -0.51 -15.64
N SER A 7 -21.30 -0.94 -16.15
CA SER A 7 -20.09 -1.19 -15.40
C SER A 7 -19.71 0.05 -14.59
N ARG A 8 -20.13 0.08 -13.32
CA ARG A 8 -19.54 0.96 -12.31
C ARG A 8 -18.37 0.19 -11.72
N GLY A 9 -17.17 0.71 -11.99
CA GLY A 9 -15.90 0.01 -11.82
C GLY A 9 -15.76 -0.70 -10.48
N LEU A 10 -15.56 -2.02 -10.54
CA LEU A 10 -15.02 -2.79 -9.44
C LEU A 10 -13.66 -2.19 -9.10
N ARG A 11 -13.57 -1.53 -7.94
CA ARG A 11 -12.29 -1.19 -7.34
C ARG A 11 -11.94 -2.31 -6.39
N SER A 12 -10.79 -2.93 -6.62
CA SER A 12 -10.24 -3.88 -5.66
C SER A 12 -9.72 -3.06 -4.50
N GLU A 13 -10.15 -3.40 -3.30
CA GLU A 13 -9.85 -2.64 -2.09
C GLU A 13 -8.89 -3.45 -1.20
N MET A 14 -8.34 -2.78 -0.20
CA MET A 14 -7.35 -3.39 0.68
C MET A 14 -7.99 -4.33 1.70
N SER A 15 -7.41 -5.52 1.90
CA SER A 15 -7.86 -6.45 2.94
C SER A 15 -7.66 -5.84 4.34
N PRO A 16 -8.69 -5.84 5.21
CA PRO A 16 -8.56 -5.37 6.59
C PRO A 16 -7.48 -6.09 7.39
N ARG A 17 -7.26 -7.39 7.14
CA ARG A 17 -6.25 -8.19 7.82
C ARG A 17 -4.83 -7.81 7.41
N ALA A 18 -4.63 -7.51 6.12
CA ALA A 18 -3.37 -6.98 5.62
C ALA A 18 -3.03 -5.65 6.31
N LEU A 19 -4.03 -4.76 6.41
CA LEU A 19 -3.85 -3.46 7.01
C LEU A 19 -3.48 -3.56 8.51
N GLU A 20 -4.11 -4.44 9.27
CA GLU A 20 -3.82 -4.61 10.71
C GLU A 20 -2.38 -5.08 10.98
N LYS A 21 -1.85 -5.97 10.14
CA LYS A 21 -0.51 -6.56 10.31
C LYS A 21 0.63 -5.73 9.70
N TRP A 22 0.32 -4.70 8.91
CA TRP A 22 1.31 -3.87 8.23
C TRP A 22 1.89 -2.78 9.15
N ASN A 23 3.23 -2.73 9.26
CA ASN A 23 3.99 -1.67 9.92
C ASN A 23 4.68 -0.75 8.88
N PRO A 24 4.25 0.50 8.69
CA PRO A 24 4.84 1.43 7.71
C PRO A 24 6.21 2.00 8.13
N ALA A 25 6.65 1.84 9.37
CA ALA A 25 7.94 2.37 9.84
C ALA A 25 9.16 1.59 9.28
N ILE A 26 8.93 0.40 8.73
CA ILE A 26 9.98 -0.42 8.12
C ILE A 26 10.37 0.17 6.76
N GLN A 27 11.64 0.55 6.61
CA GLN A 27 12.20 1.18 5.43
C GLN A 27 13.60 0.63 5.11
N ALA A 28 14.08 0.91 3.89
CA ALA A 28 15.42 0.50 3.46
C ALA A 28 16.49 1.25 4.27
N ALA A 29 17.57 0.55 4.64
CA ALA A 29 18.71 1.18 5.31
C ALA A 29 19.53 2.07 4.36
N VAL A 30 19.44 1.82 3.05
CA VAL A 30 20.18 2.53 2.00
C VAL A 30 19.44 3.79 1.58
N GLU A 31 20.13 4.94 1.61
CA GLU A 31 19.60 6.27 1.22
C GLU A 31 19.96 6.68 -0.21
N ASN A 32 20.57 5.80 -1.02
CA ASN A 32 20.85 6.13 -2.41
C ASN A 32 19.54 6.23 -3.20
N THR A 33 19.23 7.43 -3.69
CA THR A 33 18.00 7.72 -4.42
C THR A 33 18.15 7.61 -5.93
N SER A 34 19.37 7.40 -6.44
CA SER A 34 19.66 7.58 -7.86
C SER A 34 19.17 6.42 -8.75
N ASP A 35 18.99 5.23 -8.20
CA ASP A 35 18.60 3.98 -8.88
C ASP A 35 17.48 3.22 -8.14
N THR A 36 16.85 3.89 -7.18
CA THR A 36 15.99 3.24 -6.20
C THR A 36 14.57 3.79 -6.26
N ILE A 37 13.59 2.87 -6.21
CA ILE A 37 12.16 3.16 -6.10
C ILE A 37 11.63 2.60 -4.80
N THR A 38 10.79 3.35 -4.09
CA THR A 38 10.14 2.90 -2.85
C THR A 38 8.65 2.69 -3.05
N VAL A 39 8.18 1.49 -2.75
CA VAL A 39 6.77 1.08 -2.69
C VAL A 39 6.40 0.96 -1.22
N TYR A 40 6.31 2.12 -0.57
CA TYR A 40 5.87 2.24 0.82
C TYR A 40 4.45 2.80 0.84
N GLY A 41 3.56 2.10 1.53
CA GLY A 41 2.16 2.47 1.59
C GLY A 41 1.28 1.72 0.60
N VAL A 42 0.07 2.23 0.44
CA VAL A 42 -1.01 1.61 -0.34
C VAL A 42 -0.66 1.60 -1.83
N ILE A 43 -1.00 0.53 -2.54
CA ILE A 43 -0.97 0.49 -4.01
C ILE A 43 -2.23 1.19 -4.55
N GLY A 44 -2.05 2.12 -5.47
CA GLY A 44 -3.09 3.04 -5.90
C GLY A 44 -3.15 4.30 -5.04
N GLU A 45 -4.29 4.99 -5.12
CA GLU A 45 -4.59 6.15 -4.30
C GLU A 45 -5.50 5.72 -3.15
N ASP A 46 -5.08 6.00 -1.92
CA ASP A 46 -5.95 5.90 -0.77
C ASP A 46 -7.02 7.01 -0.79
N TRP A 47 -7.89 7.00 0.22
CA TRP A 47 -8.99 7.96 0.28
C TRP A 47 -8.55 9.43 0.48
N TYR A 48 -7.27 9.65 0.78
CA TYR A 48 -6.65 10.96 0.92
C TYR A 48 -5.80 11.37 -0.30
N GLY A 49 -5.80 10.57 -1.36
CA GLY A 49 -5.01 10.78 -2.57
C GLY A 49 -3.54 10.42 -2.42
N GLU A 50 -3.19 9.64 -1.39
CA GLU A 50 -1.82 9.22 -1.12
C GLU A 50 -1.62 7.74 -1.39
N GLY A 51 -0.42 7.36 -1.81
CA GLY A 51 -0.08 5.98 -2.11
C GLY A 51 0.96 5.85 -3.23
N VAL A 52 1.08 4.63 -3.74
CA VAL A 52 2.01 4.25 -4.78
C VAL A 52 1.23 3.99 -6.05
N THR A 53 1.29 4.94 -6.97
CA THR A 53 0.62 4.87 -8.27
C THR A 53 1.61 4.54 -9.38
N LEU A 54 1.11 3.99 -10.48
CA LEU A 54 1.82 3.85 -11.76
C LEU A 54 2.47 5.17 -12.15
N LYS A 55 1.74 6.29 -12.04
CA LYS A 55 2.27 7.62 -12.38
C LYS A 55 3.55 7.95 -11.60
N ARG A 56 3.59 7.63 -10.30
CA ARG A 56 4.77 7.84 -9.45
C ARG A 56 5.91 6.92 -9.87
N ILE A 57 5.64 5.63 -10.08
CA ILE A 57 6.65 4.64 -10.49
C ILE A 57 7.25 5.01 -11.85
N ASP A 58 6.40 5.37 -12.81
CA ASP A 58 6.81 5.75 -14.16
C ASP A 58 7.62 7.06 -14.18
N ALA A 59 7.29 8.02 -13.31
CA ALA A 59 8.12 9.21 -13.10
C ALA A 59 9.50 8.85 -12.53
N ALA A 60 9.56 7.94 -11.56
CA ALA A 60 10.82 7.48 -10.97
C ALA A 60 11.68 6.72 -12.00
N LEU A 61 11.11 5.81 -12.78
CA LEU A 61 11.81 5.10 -13.86
C LEU A 61 12.40 6.06 -14.90
N ARG A 62 11.62 7.08 -15.32
CA ARG A 62 12.13 8.14 -16.21
C ARG A 62 13.31 8.90 -15.60
N ALA A 63 13.25 9.21 -14.31
CA ALA A 63 14.33 9.92 -13.62
C ALA A 63 15.59 9.04 -13.48
N ILE A 64 15.43 7.74 -13.28
CA ILE A 64 16.55 6.79 -13.20
C ILE A 64 17.22 6.60 -14.56
N GLY A 65 16.42 6.51 -15.64
CA GLY A 65 16.90 6.34 -17.01
C GLY A 65 17.36 4.92 -17.32
N GLU A 66 18.36 4.79 -18.19
CA GLU A 66 18.87 3.51 -18.70
C GLU A 66 19.84 2.83 -17.71
N ARG A 67 19.33 2.47 -16.53
CA ARG A 67 20.07 1.81 -15.46
C ARG A 67 19.23 0.72 -14.79
N ASP A 68 19.91 -0.22 -14.16
CA ASP A 68 19.27 -1.19 -13.27
C ASP A 68 18.56 -0.46 -12.12
N VAL A 69 17.47 -1.04 -11.63
CA VAL A 69 16.58 -0.43 -10.65
C VAL A 69 16.38 -1.36 -9.46
N THR A 70 16.47 -0.80 -8.25
CA THR A 70 16.06 -1.51 -7.03
C THR A 70 14.74 -0.96 -6.51
N VAL A 71 13.77 -1.84 -6.30
CA VAL A 71 12.44 -1.51 -5.78
C VAL A 71 12.31 -2.06 -4.36
N TYR A 72 12.27 -1.19 -3.36
CA TYR A 72 12.01 -1.58 -1.97
C TYR A 72 10.52 -1.56 -1.67
N ILE A 73 10.02 -2.64 -1.08
CA ILE A 73 8.59 -2.87 -0.87
C ILE A 73 8.32 -3.06 0.63
N ASN A 74 7.40 -2.24 1.12
CA ASN A 74 6.72 -2.42 2.39
C ASN A 74 5.30 -1.88 2.26
N SER A 75 4.39 -2.73 1.79
CA SER A 75 3.05 -2.34 1.37
C SER A 75 1.99 -3.37 1.79
N PRO A 76 0.82 -2.91 2.26
CA PRO A 76 -0.32 -3.77 2.56
C PRO A 76 -1.12 -4.17 1.31
N GLY A 77 -0.71 -3.73 0.12
CA GLY A 77 -1.49 -3.85 -1.11
C GLY A 77 -2.42 -2.66 -1.32
N GLY A 78 -3.52 -2.87 -2.03
CA GLY A 78 -4.45 -1.82 -2.44
C GLY A 78 -5.15 -2.19 -3.74
N ASP A 79 -5.20 -1.26 -4.69
CA ASP A 79 -5.86 -1.49 -5.98
C ASP A 79 -5.08 -2.51 -6.83
N MET A 80 -5.76 -3.61 -7.19
CA MET A 80 -5.19 -4.71 -7.95
C MET A 80 -4.78 -4.27 -9.36
N PHE A 81 -5.60 -3.47 -10.03
CA PHE A 81 -5.32 -3.04 -11.41
C PHE A 81 -4.14 -2.07 -11.45
N GLU A 82 -4.01 -1.18 -10.46
CA GLU A 82 -2.83 -0.36 -10.28
C GLU A 82 -1.58 -1.21 -10.02
N GLY A 83 -1.70 -2.26 -9.20
CA GLY A 83 -0.63 -3.22 -8.95
C GLY A 83 -0.16 -3.94 -10.22
N ILE A 84 -1.10 -4.43 -11.03
CA ILE A 84 -0.81 -5.05 -12.34
C ILE A 84 -0.18 -4.04 -13.30
N ALA A 85 -0.67 -2.80 -13.33
CA ALA A 85 -0.10 -1.75 -14.16
C ALA A 85 1.35 -1.42 -13.77
N ILE A 86 1.64 -1.33 -12.47
CA ILE A 86 3.00 -1.15 -11.94
C ILE A 86 3.88 -2.36 -12.30
N TYR A 87 3.37 -3.58 -12.11
CA TYR A 87 4.07 -4.81 -12.46
C TYR A 87 4.49 -4.81 -13.94
N ASN A 88 3.54 -4.56 -14.86
CA ASN A 88 3.81 -4.51 -16.29
C ASN A 88 4.82 -3.41 -16.63
N ARG A 89 4.67 -2.22 -16.04
CA ARG A 89 5.57 -1.11 -16.32
C ARG A 89 7.01 -1.38 -15.88
N LEU A 90 7.19 -2.09 -14.76
CA LEU A 90 8.49 -2.53 -14.28
C LEU A 90 9.08 -3.63 -15.18
N GLN A 91 8.26 -4.58 -15.65
CA GLN A 91 8.68 -5.63 -16.59
C GLN A 91 9.08 -5.07 -17.97
N GLU A 92 8.48 -3.97 -18.40
CA GLU A 92 8.84 -3.25 -19.63
C GLU A 92 10.15 -2.47 -19.51
N HIS A 93 10.72 -2.33 -18.31
CA HIS A 93 11.98 -1.62 -18.13
C HIS A 93 13.13 -2.38 -18.80
N SER A 94 13.90 -1.70 -19.65
CA SER A 94 14.96 -2.34 -20.46
C SER A 94 16.14 -2.89 -19.65
N HIS A 95 16.24 -2.54 -18.37
CA HIS A 95 17.34 -2.92 -17.48
C HIS A 95 16.87 -3.78 -16.31
N GLU A 96 17.79 -4.35 -15.55
CA GLU A 96 17.45 -5.31 -14.51
C GLU A 96 16.68 -4.62 -13.36
N VAL A 97 15.48 -5.15 -13.07
CA VAL A 97 14.70 -4.77 -11.90
C VAL A 97 14.94 -5.77 -10.78
N THR A 98 15.33 -5.27 -9.60
CA THR A 98 15.45 -6.06 -8.36
C THR A 98 14.37 -5.59 -7.38
N THR A 99 13.51 -6.49 -6.93
CA THR A 99 12.48 -6.20 -5.92
C THR A 99 12.89 -6.77 -4.56
N LYS A 100 12.73 -5.96 -3.51
CA LYS A 100 13.19 -6.28 -2.15
C LYS A 100 12.08 -6.01 -1.14
N VAL A 101 11.59 -7.06 -0.47
CA VAL A 101 10.57 -6.92 0.59
C VAL A 101 11.25 -6.78 1.94
N LEU A 102 11.01 -5.65 2.59
CA LEU A 102 11.63 -5.28 3.86
C LEU A 102 10.78 -5.70 5.07
N GLY A 103 9.46 -5.52 4.96
CA GLY A 103 8.50 -5.82 6.01
C GLY A 103 7.37 -6.71 5.47
N MET A 104 6.55 -6.18 4.57
CA MET A 104 5.50 -6.96 3.93
C MET A 104 5.24 -6.53 2.50
N ALA A 105 4.92 -7.49 1.63
CA ALA A 105 4.30 -7.24 0.34
C ALA A 105 3.01 -8.07 0.29
N ALA A 106 1.89 -7.44 0.64
CA ALA A 106 0.59 -8.09 0.69
C ALA A 106 -0.28 -7.73 -0.52
N SER A 107 -1.09 -8.69 -0.98
CA SER A 107 -2.10 -8.49 -2.03
C SER A 107 -1.51 -7.82 -3.29
N ALA A 108 -2.02 -6.68 -3.75
CA ALA A 108 -1.50 -6.01 -4.96
C ALA A 108 0.02 -5.74 -4.91
N ALA A 109 0.61 -5.61 -3.72
CA ALA A 109 2.06 -5.43 -3.59
C ALA A 109 2.85 -6.72 -3.80
N SER A 110 2.29 -7.91 -3.54
CA SER A 110 2.95 -9.18 -3.91
C SER A 110 3.02 -9.33 -5.42
N ILE A 111 2.06 -8.82 -6.18
CA ILE A 111 2.12 -8.75 -7.65
C ILE A 111 3.27 -7.85 -8.10
N VAL A 112 3.37 -6.63 -7.55
CA VAL A 112 4.47 -5.70 -7.84
C VAL A 112 5.83 -6.33 -7.55
N PHE A 113 5.93 -7.10 -6.46
CA PHE A 113 7.14 -7.84 -6.12
C PHE A 113 7.58 -8.85 -7.20
N LEU A 114 6.65 -9.48 -7.92
CA LEU A 114 6.99 -10.44 -8.97
C LEU A 114 7.64 -9.81 -10.21
N ALA A 115 7.56 -8.49 -10.37
CA ALA A 115 8.18 -7.79 -11.51
C ALA A 115 9.72 -7.80 -11.47
N GLY A 116 10.31 -8.17 -10.32
CA GLY A 116 11.76 -8.28 -10.19
C GLY A 116 12.29 -9.53 -10.89
N LYS A 117 13.39 -9.37 -11.63
CA LYS A 117 14.21 -10.51 -12.06
C LYS A 117 14.94 -11.13 -10.87
N LYS A 118 15.42 -10.29 -9.96
CA LYS A 118 15.84 -10.67 -8.61
C LYS A 118 14.73 -10.28 -7.63
N ARG A 119 14.29 -11.23 -6.82
CA ARG A 119 13.16 -11.11 -5.90
C ARG A 119 13.62 -11.55 -4.53
N GLU A 120 13.91 -10.60 -3.65
CA GLU A 120 14.48 -10.86 -2.34
C GLU A 120 13.49 -10.52 -1.23
N VAL A 121 13.35 -11.41 -0.26
CA VAL A 121 12.48 -11.21 0.91
C VAL A 121 13.33 -11.26 2.16
N ALA A 122 13.24 -10.25 3.02
CA ALA A 122 13.92 -10.29 4.31
C ALA A 122 13.45 -11.49 5.13
N SER A 123 14.34 -12.04 5.96
CA SER A 123 14.01 -13.20 6.80
C SER A 123 12.86 -12.95 7.79
N SER A 124 12.68 -11.69 8.20
CA SER A 124 11.60 -11.18 9.04
C SER A 124 10.36 -10.73 8.26
N ALA A 125 10.43 -10.71 6.93
CA ALA A 125 9.37 -10.20 6.07
C ALA A 125 8.46 -11.30 5.52
N PHE A 126 7.30 -10.86 5.05
CA PHE A 126 6.23 -11.73 4.56
C PHE A 126 5.74 -11.27 3.19
N LEU A 127 5.51 -12.22 2.29
CA LEU A 127 4.49 -12.05 1.26
C LEU A 127 3.14 -12.40 1.86
N MET A 128 2.07 -11.79 1.37
CA MET A 128 0.72 -12.28 1.63
C MET A 128 -0.05 -12.29 0.32
N ILE A 129 -0.62 -13.44 -0.01
CA ILE A 129 -1.45 -13.63 -1.19
C ILE A 129 -2.86 -14.00 -0.74
N HIS A 130 -3.86 -13.48 -1.44
CA HIS A 130 -5.27 -13.73 -1.17
C HIS A 130 -6.08 -13.44 -2.43
N ASN A 131 -7.34 -13.89 -2.45
CA ASN A 131 -8.28 -13.56 -3.51
C ASN A 131 -8.58 -12.06 -3.59
N CYS A 132 -9.08 -11.63 -4.74
CA CYS A 132 -9.59 -10.29 -4.96
C CYS A 132 -10.59 -9.94 -3.85
N TRP A 133 -10.42 -8.74 -3.29
CA TRP A 133 -11.27 -8.27 -2.21
C TRP A 133 -11.89 -6.94 -2.60
N THR A 134 -13.19 -6.80 -2.31
CA THR A 134 -13.90 -5.55 -2.54
C THR A 134 -15.03 -5.38 -1.51
N TRP A 135 -15.52 -4.15 -1.39
CA TRP A 135 -16.68 -3.82 -0.58
C TRP A 135 -17.81 -3.35 -1.48
N LEU A 136 -18.93 -4.08 -1.52
CA LEU A 136 -20.08 -3.73 -2.33
C LEU A 136 -21.40 -3.97 -1.61
N ALA A 137 -22.45 -3.28 -2.08
CA ALA A 137 -23.82 -3.48 -1.63
C ALA A 137 -24.75 -3.47 -2.85
N GLY A 138 -25.66 -4.44 -2.94
CA GLY A 138 -26.60 -4.55 -4.04
C GLY A 138 -27.51 -5.76 -3.92
N ASN A 139 -28.33 -6.00 -4.95
CA ASN A 139 -29.23 -7.15 -4.99
C ASN A 139 -28.49 -8.44 -5.37
N ARG A 140 -29.12 -9.60 -5.14
CA ARG A 140 -28.51 -10.93 -5.38
C ARG A 140 -27.96 -11.16 -6.79
N ASN A 141 -28.52 -10.52 -7.82
CA ASN A 141 -28.05 -10.71 -9.19
C ASN A 141 -26.77 -9.92 -9.40
N TYR A 142 -26.76 -8.65 -8.96
CA TYR A 142 -25.55 -7.83 -9.00
C TYR A 142 -24.40 -8.45 -8.20
N LEU A 143 -24.67 -8.96 -6.99
CA LEU A 143 -23.62 -9.60 -6.18
C LEU A 143 -23.06 -10.86 -6.84
N ARG A 144 -23.90 -11.61 -7.57
CA ARG A 144 -23.45 -12.80 -8.31
C ARG A 144 -22.63 -12.41 -9.53
N ASP A 145 -23.08 -11.44 -10.31
CA ASP A 145 -22.34 -10.95 -11.47
C ASP A 145 -20.92 -10.46 -11.06
N ILE A 146 -20.81 -9.76 -9.92
CA ILE A 146 -19.50 -9.32 -9.39
C ILE A 146 -18.66 -10.50 -8.90
N ALA A 147 -19.25 -11.51 -8.25
CA ALA A 147 -18.51 -12.70 -7.83
C ALA A 147 -17.96 -13.48 -9.03
N ASP A 148 -18.74 -13.59 -10.11
CA ASP A 148 -18.31 -14.23 -11.35
C ASP A 148 -17.15 -13.44 -12.00
N ASP A 149 -17.21 -12.10 -12.02
CA ASP A 149 -16.10 -11.26 -12.49
C ASP A 149 -14.84 -11.43 -11.62
N MET A 150 -14.99 -11.52 -10.30
CA MET A 150 -13.86 -11.70 -9.38
C MET A 150 -13.17 -13.05 -9.57
N GLN A 151 -13.92 -14.10 -9.91
CA GLN A 151 -13.35 -15.42 -10.18
C GLN A 151 -12.35 -15.39 -11.34
N GLU A 152 -12.61 -14.60 -12.39
CA GLU A 152 -11.69 -14.42 -13.51
C GLU A 152 -10.42 -13.66 -13.08
N PHE A 153 -10.56 -12.67 -12.19
CA PHE A 153 -9.40 -11.96 -11.64
C PHE A 153 -8.55 -12.86 -10.75
N ASP A 154 -9.19 -13.68 -9.91
CA ASP A 154 -8.50 -14.64 -9.04
C ASP A 154 -7.75 -15.68 -9.85
N ALA A 155 -8.37 -16.21 -10.91
CA ALA A 155 -7.72 -17.13 -11.84
C ALA A 155 -6.48 -16.50 -12.49
N ALA A 156 -6.59 -15.28 -12.99
CA ALA A 156 -5.46 -14.57 -13.59
C ALA A 156 -4.31 -14.33 -12.59
N MET A 157 -4.62 -14.08 -11.31
CA MET A 157 -3.60 -13.92 -10.27
C MET A 157 -2.96 -15.25 -9.90
N ALA A 158 -3.75 -16.33 -9.78
CA ALA A 158 -3.23 -17.67 -9.53
C ALA A 158 -2.30 -18.13 -10.67
N ASP A 159 -2.66 -17.87 -11.92
CA ASP A 159 -1.83 -18.14 -13.09
C ASP A 159 -0.50 -17.37 -13.01
N LEU A 160 -0.53 -16.07 -12.69
CA LEU A 160 0.70 -15.27 -12.55
C LEU A 160 1.62 -15.80 -11.43
N TYR A 161 1.05 -16.20 -10.29
CA TYR A 161 1.83 -16.81 -9.21
C TYR A 161 2.40 -18.16 -9.65
N ALA A 162 1.62 -18.99 -10.35
CA ALA A 162 2.05 -20.28 -10.86
C ALA A 162 3.18 -20.15 -11.87
N GLU A 163 3.05 -19.27 -12.86
CA GLU A 163 4.08 -18.95 -13.85
C GLU A 163 5.39 -18.50 -13.20
N THR A 164 5.30 -17.67 -12.15
CA THR A 164 6.49 -17.16 -11.45
C THR A 164 7.14 -18.20 -10.54
N SER A 165 6.32 -19.01 -9.87
CA SER A 165 6.75 -19.94 -8.82
C SER A 165 7.15 -21.32 -9.35
N GLY A 166 6.61 -21.72 -10.51
CA GLY A 166 6.69 -23.07 -11.05
C GLY A 166 5.77 -24.08 -10.34
N GLN A 167 4.90 -23.63 -9.44
CA GLN A 167 3.83 -24.46 -8.84
C GLN A 167 2.62 -24.54 -9.78
N SER A 168 1.64 -25.37 -9.44
CA SER A 168 0.37 -25.41 -10.18
C SER A 168 -0.50 -24.18 -9.88
N ALA A 169 -1.37 -23.81 -10.83
CA ALA A 169 -2.35 -22.75 -10.61
C ALA A 169 -3.34 -23.13 -9.50
N GLU A 170 -3.66 -24.43 -9.39
CA GLU A 170 -4.51 -24.95 -8.32
C GLU A 170 -3.88 -24.77 -6.94
N ASP A 171 -2.58 -25.09 -6.78
CA ASP A 171 -1.88 -24.88 -5.50
C ASP A 171 -1.81 -23.39 -5.14
N MET A 172 -1.61 -22.52 -6.12
CA MET A 172 -1.60 -21.07 -5.89
C MET A 172 -2.98 -20.52 -5.53
N ALA A 173 -4.03 -21.02 -6.18
CA ALA A 173 -5.41 -20.69 -5.85
C ALA A 173 -5.75 -21.12 -4.41
N GLU A 174 -5.34 -22.32 -3.97
CA GLU A 174 -5.56 -22.77 -2.59
C GLU A 174 -4.88 -21.84 -1.57
N LEU A 175 -3.63 -21.41 -1.84
CA LEU A 175 -2.96 -20.45 -0.97
C LEU A 175 -3.66 -19.08 -0.94
N MET A 176 -4.27 -18.67 -2.05
CA MET A 176 -5.05 -17.43 -2.14
C MET A 176 -6.39 -17.55 -1.40
N ASP A 177 -7.09 -18.68 -1.51
CA ASP A 177 -8.32 -18.97 -0.75
C ASP A 177 -8.08 -18.90 0.76
N ASP A 178 -6.90 -19.36 1.22
CA ASP A 178 -6.51 -19.39 2.64
C ASP A 178 -6.00 -18.04 3.19
N GLU A 179 -5.89 -17.00 2.35
CA GLU A 179 -5.25 -15.73 2.68
C GLU A 179 -3.84 -15.92 3.29
N THR A 180 -2.97 -16.62 2.56
CA THR A 180 -1.71 -17.14 3.11
C THR A 180 -0.63 -16.07 3.31
N TYR A 181 -0.04 -16.04 4.51
CA TYR A 181 1.19 -15.31 4.81
C TYR A 181 2.42 -16.21 4.63
N ILE A 182 3.30 -15.83 3.71
CA ILE A 182 4.46 -16.60 3.28
C ILE A 182 5.74 -15.91 3.75
N ARG A 183 6.40 -16.49 4.75
CA ARG A 183 7.72 -16.01 5.24
C ARG A 183 8.80 -16.15 4.15
N GLY A 184 9.83 -15.30 4.19
CA GLY A 184 10.88 -15.26 3.16
C GLY A 184 11.49 -16.61 2.74
N LYS A 185 11.82 -17.50 3.69
CA LYS A 185 12.32 -18.86 3.36
C LYS A 185 11.33 -19.67 2.53
N ARG A 186 10.04 -19.63 2.91
CA ARG A 186 8.99 -20.34 2.20
C ARG A 186 8.72 -19.71 0.83
N ALA A 187 8.87 -18.38 0.70
CA ALA A 187 8.75 -17.71 -0.60
C ALA A 187 9.84 -18.19 -1.58
N VAL A 188 11.06 -18.44 -1.09
CA VAL A 188 12.14 -19.03 -1.91
C VAL A 188 11.83 -20.49 -2.25
N GLU A 189 11.41 -21.30 -1.26
CA GLU A 189 11.02 -22.71 -1.50
C GLU A 189 9.90 -22.86 -2.51
N LEU A 190 8.93 -21.93 -2.51
CA LEU A 190 7.83 -21.93 -3.46
C LEU A 190 8.26 -21.43 -4.85
N GLY A 191 9.40 -20.75 -5.00
CA GLY A 191 9.84 -20.11 -6.26
C GLY A 191 9.36 -18.68 -6.46
N LEU A 192 8.54 -18.15 -5.54
CA LEU A 192 8.06 -16.77 -5.57
C LEU A 192 9.20 -15.76 -5.35
N ALA A 193 10.22 -16.12 -4.56
CA ALA A 193 11.43 -15.33 -4.35
C ALA A 193 12.67 -16.05 -4.88
N THR A 194 13.65 -15.28 -5.38
CA THR A 194 14.93 -15.82 -5.85
C THR A 194 15.99 -15.86 -4.74
N GLY A 195 15.76 -15.19 -3.62
CA GLY A 195 16.71 -15.14 -2.51
C GLY A 195 16.17 -14.50 -1.24
N LEU A 196 16.98 -14.55 -0.18
CA LEU A 196 16.73 -13.82 1.06
C LEU A 196 17.50 -12.50 1.05
N LEU A 197 16.85 -11.44 1.52
CA LEU A 197 17.50 -10.15 1.73
C LEU A 197 18.36 -10.20 3.01
N SER A 198 19.53 -9.54 2.97
CA SER A 198 20.40 -9.40 4.14
C SER A 198 19.74 -8.55 5.24
N SER A 199 19.91 -8.97 6.50
CA SER A 199 19.38 -8.23 7.66
C SER A 199 19.98 -6.82 7.82
N THR A 200 21.14 -6.55 7.21
CA THR A 200 21.80 -5.24 7.25
C THR A 200 21.13 -4.21 6.35
N GLU A 201 20.27 -4.63 5.42
CA GLU A 201 19.60 -3.74 4.45
C GLU A 201 18.24 -3.21 4.95
N VAL A 202 17.76 -3.70 6.11
CA VAL A 202 16.47 -3.33 6.71
C VAL A 202 16.70 -2.42 7.92
N THR A 203 15.94 -1.32 8.02
CA THR A 203 15.95 -0.46 9.21
C THR A 203 14.51 -0.05 9.57
N GLU A 204 14.28 0.21 10.85
CA GLU A 204 13.04 0.84 11.32
C GLU A 204 13.35 2.34 11.53
N ARG A 205 12.72 3.21 10.74
CA ARG A 205 12.86 4.67 10.85
C ARG A 205 11.52 5.29 11.19
N GLU A 206 11.47 6.02 12.30
CA GLU A 206 10.37 6.93 12.60
C GLU A 206 10.59 8.24 11.82
N THR A 207 10.11 8.30 10.57
CA THR A 207 10.02 9.58 9.84
C THR A 207 8.76 10.33 10.26
N GLU A 208 8.71 11.67 10.15
CA GLU A 208 7.51 12.44 10.49
C GLU A 208 6.28 11.99 9.69
N ASP A 209 6.45 11.68 8.40
CA ASP A 209 5.39 11.15 7.53
C ASP A 209 4.96 9.73 7.95
N ALA A 210 5.90 8.85 8.34
CA ALA A 210 5.58 7.52 8.83
C ALA A 210 4.91 7.58 10.21
N ALA A 211 5.31 8.51 11.08
CA ALA A 211 4.69 8.78 12.37
C ALA A 211 3.27 9.33 12.20
N GLN A 212 3.06 10.25 11.25
CA GLN A 212 1.73 10.78 10.91
C GLN A 212 0.83 9.70 10.30
N ALA A 213 1.32 8.91 9.33
CA ALA A 213 0.57 7.80 8.74
C ALA A 213 0.22 6.73 9.79
N ASN A 214 1.16 6.40 10.69
CA ASN A 214 0.92 5.51 11.82
C ASN A 214 -0.12 6.06 12.80
N ALA A 215 -0.03 7.34 13.15
CA ALA A 215 -0.95 7.99 14.08
C ALA A 215 -2.37 8.05 13.48
N LEU A 216 -2.50 8.46 12.22
CA LEU A 216 -3.76 8.48 11.48
C LEU A 216 -4.39 7.08 11.41
N LYS A 217 -3.59 6.06 11.10
CA LYS A 217 -4.02 4.66 11.03
C LYS A 217 -4.43 4.12 12.41
N ALA A 218 -3.66 4.39 13.45
CA ALA A 218 -3.97 3.98 14.82
C ALA A 218 -5.27 4.63 15.31
N MET A 219 -5.48 5.91 15.01
CA MET A 219 -6.73 6.61 15.29
C MET A 219 -7.90 6.01 14.50
N ASP A 220 -7.71 5.68 13.22
CA ASP A 220 -8.77 5.10 12.39
C ASP A 220 -9.23 3.73 12.93
N VAL A 221 -8.27 2.88 13.30
CA VAL A 221 -8.53 1.56 13.90
C VAL A 221 -9.20 1.70 15.26
N ALA A 222 -8.77 2.64 16.10
CA ALA A 222 -9.37 2.88 17.40
C ALA A 222 -10.83 3.37 17.30
N LEU A 223 -11.10 4.30 16.38
CA LEU A 223 -12.45 4.81 16.13
C LEU A 223 -13.35 3.73 15.52
N ALA A 224 -12.81 2.88 14.63
CA ALA A 224 -13.54 1.74 14.08
C ALA A 224 -13.89 0.72 15.18
N LYS A 225 -12.95 0.39 16.08
CA LYS A 225 -13.21 -0.46 17.26
C LYS A 225 -14.20 0.17 18.24
N GLY A 226 -14.25 1.49 18.32
CA GLY A 226 -15.25 2.25 19.08
C GLY A 226 -16.65 2.28 18.44
N GLY A 227 -16.84 1.63 17.29
CA GLY A 227 -18.14 1.57 16.61
C GLY A 227 -18.48 2.81 15.79
N MET A 228 -17.52 3.73 15.59
CA MET A 228 -17.77 4.94 14.79
C MET A 228 -17.97 4.56 13.31
N PRO A 229 -19.09 4.96 12.70
CA PRO A 229 -19.35 4.73 11.28
C PRO A 229 -18.23 5.28 10.41
N ARG A 230 -17.86 4.54 9.35
CA ARG A 230 -16.78 4.92 8.43
C ARG A 230 -16.97 6.32 7.83
N SER A 231 -18.21 6.73 7.57
CA SER A 231 -18.53 8.07 7.05
C SER A 231 -18.11 9.20 8.00
N GLU A 232 -18.31 8.98 9.29
CA GLU A 232 -18.03 9.96 10.35
C GLU A 232 -16.53 10.02 10.66
N ARG A 233 -15.85 8.86 10.70
CA ARG A 233 -14.38 8.79 10.76
C ARG A 233 -13.74 9.57 9.61
N ARG A 234 -14.29 9.44 8.40
CA ARG A 234 -13.78 10.13 7.21
C ARG A 234 -13.93 11.65 7.30
N GLU A 235 -15.07 12.13 7.76
CA GLU A 235 -15.30 13.56 7.95
C GLU A 235 -14.36 14.15 9.00
N LEU A 236 -14.13 13.41 10.08
CA LEU A 236 -13.15 13.74 11.10
C LEU A 236 -11.75 13.91 10.51
N PHE A 237 -11.23 12.94 9.74
CA PHE A 237 -9.90 13.03 9.13
C PHE A 237 -9.80 14.11 8.05
N ALA A 238 -10.86 14.36 7.29
CA ALA A 238 -10.90 15.45 6.31
C ALA A 238 -10.77 16.83 6.99
N SER A 239 -11.35 16.99 8.18
CA SER A 239 -11.23 18.22 8.96
C SER A 239 -9.82 18.47 9.50
N PHE A 240 -9.03 17.42 9.75
CA PHE A 240 -7.62 17.55 10.13
C PHE A 240 -6.74 18.01 8.97
N LYS A 241 -6.98 17.52 7.74
CA LYS A 241 -6.20 17.92 6.55
C LYS A 241 -6.50 19.35 6.09
N SER A 242 -7.70 19.89 6.34
CA SER A 242 -8.06 21.27 5.93
C SER A 242 -7.50 22.36 6.85
N GLY A 243 -7.01 21.99 8.04
CA GLY A 243 -6.42 22.92 9.02
C GLY A 243 -4.90 23.07 8.98
N MET A 244 -4.18 22.28 8.17
CA MET A 244 -2.71 22.35 8.07
C MET A 244 -2.27 23.28 6.92
N PRO A 245 -1.38 24.28 7.16
CA PRO A 245 -0.78 25.04 6.08
C PRO A 245 0.08 24.11 5.23
N ARG A 246 -0.19 24.05 3.91
CA ARG A 246 0.69 23.38 2.95
C ARG A 246 2.06 24.08 2.98
N ALA A 247 3.11 23.35 3.36
CA ALA A 247 4.49 23.73 3.10
C ALA A 247 4.82 23.43 1.63
N ALA A 248 4.43 24.35 0.75
CA ALA A 248 5.01 24.46 -0.58
C ALA A 248 5.37 25.92 -0.78
N ASP A 249 6.59 26.29 -0.38
CA ASP A 249 7.21 27.53 -0.81
C ASP A 249 7.79 27.30 -2.21
N GLY A 250 7.44 28.19 -3.14
CA GLY A 250 7.69 28.06 -4.57
C GLY A 250 6.93 29.15 -5.31
N GLY A 251 7.46 30.36 -5.25
CA GLY A 251 6.78 31.58 -5.68
C GLY A 251 6.55 31.75 -7.19
N THR A 252 5.59 32.60 -7.52
CA THR A 252 5.77 33.83 -8.34
C THR A 252 4.52 34.74 -8.18
N HIS A 253 4.71 36.01 -8.51
CA HIS A 253 4.01 37.19 -7.97
C HIS A 253 2.59 37.52 -8.50
N ASN A 254 1.92 38.34 -7.68
CA ASN A 254 0.89 39.38 -7.96
C ASN A 254 -0.60 39.02 -7.92
N ALA A 255 -1.24 39.31 -6.78
CA ALA A 255 -2.49 40.09 -6.69
C ALA A 255 -2.71 40.56 -5.23
N ALA A 256 -3.19 41.79 -5.05
CA ALA A 256 -3.31 42.51 -3.78
C ALA A 256 -4.20 41.80 -2.71
N PRO A 257 -3.96 42.03 -1.41
CA PRO A 257 -4.70 41.34 -0.35
C PRO A 257 -6.06 42.00 -0.06
N PRO A 258 -7.15 41.24 0.17
CA PRO A 258 -8.28 41.76 0.92
C PRO A 258 -8.09 41.49 2.41
N ASP A 259 -8.30 42.54 3.22
CA ASP A 259 -8.36 42.50 4.67
C ASP A 259 -9.29 41.39 5.18
N LYS A 260 -8.72 40.41 5.89
CA LYS A 260 -9.49 39.57 6.83
C LYS A 260 -8.66 39.35 8.10
N PRO A 261 -9.30 39.42 9.28
CA PRO A 261 -8.59 39.32 10.56
C PRO A 261 -7.94 37.94 10.72
N ARG A 262 -6.66 37.93 11.13
CA ARG A 262 -5.92 36.71 11.49
C ARG A 262 -6.60 36.04 12.68
N ALA A 263 -7.14 34.84 12.48
CA ALA A 263 -7.45 33.95 13.58
C ALA A 263 -6.13 33.45 14.19
N VAL A 264 -6.00 33.60 15.51
CA VAL A 264 -4.87 33.07 16.27
C VAL A 264 -4.92 31.55 16.18
N ALA A 265 -3.83 30.92 15.71
CA ALA A 265 -3.73 29.47 15.66
C ALA A 265 -3.91 28.89 17.08
N PRO A 266 -4.74 27.85 17.28
CA PRO A 266 -4.86 27.23 18.58
C PRO A 266 -3.54 26.55 18.97
N ASP A 267 -3.11 26.76 20.21
CA ASP A 267 -1.94 26.11 20.77
C ASP A 267 -2.23 24.60 20.97
N LEU A 268 -1.69 23.80 20.06
CA LEU A 268 -1.86 22.34 20.03
C LEU A 268 -0.92 21.59 20.98
N SER A 269 -0.03 22.30 21.69
CA SER A 269 0.90 21.67 22.65
C SER A 269 0.15 20.95 23.79
N ALA A 270 -0.99 21.49 24.20
CA ALA A 270 -1.86 20.87 25.21
C ALA A 270 -2.54 19.58 24.71
N SER A 271 -2.90 19.53 23.43
CA SER A 271 -3.54 18.35 22.83
C SER A 271 -2.53 17.24 22.55
N LEU A 272 -1.32 17.61 22.13
CA LEU A 272 -0.23 16.67 21.88
C LEU A 272 0.31 16.05 23.17
N SER A 273 0.42 16.85 24.24
CA SER A 273 0.79 16.34 25.57
C SER A 273 -0.27 15.42 26.16
N ALA A 274 -1.57 15.73 25.99
CA ALA A 274 -2.66 14.85 26.41
C ALA A 274 -2.64 13.49 25.68
N ALA A 275 -2.38 13.47 24.37
CA ALA A 275 -2.26 12.25 23.59
C ALA A 275 -1.04 11.40 23.98
N THR A 276 0.09 12.06 24.25
CA THR A 276 1.34 11.39 24.69
C THR A 276 1.18 10.76 26.08
N ASN A 277 0.50 11.44 27.00
CA ASN A 277 0.21 10.91 28.34
C ASN A 277 -0.75 9.71 28.30
N LEU A 278 -1.71 9.71 27.37
CA LEU A 278 -2.61 8.58 27.17
C LEU A 278 -1.87 7.34 26.63
N LEU A 279 -0.94 7.55 25.68
CA LEU A 279 -0.08 6.49 25.13
C LEU A 279 0.86 5.90 26.19
N ASN A 280 1.43 6.74 27.07
CA ASN A 280 2.30 6.28 28.15
C ASN A 280 1.54 5.53 29.25
N SER A 281 0.29 5.94 29.53
CA SER A 281 -0.63 5.23 30.43
C SER A 281 -0.97 3.81 29.94
N LEU A 282 -1.07 3.62 28.62
CA LEU A 282 -1.37 2.33 28.00
C LEU A 282 -0.16 1.38 27.91
N LYS A 283 1.07 1.92 27.98
CA LYS A 283 2.32 1.12 28.01
C LYS A 283 2.76 0.69 29.42
N GLY A 284 2.09 1.20 30.46
CA GLY A 284 2.44 0.98 31.87
C GLY A 284 1.58 -0.04 32.63
N LYS A 285 0.99 -1.03 31.94
CA LYS A 285 0.29 -2.16 32.57
C LYS A 285 0.75 -3.49 31.98
#